data_AF-A0A354FEE1-F1
#
_entry.id   AF-A0A354FEE1-F1
#
_cell.length_a   1.000
_cell.length_b   1.000
_cell.length_c   1.000
_cell.angle_alpha   90.00
_cell.angle_beta   90.00
_cell.angle_gamma   90.00
#
_symmetry.space_group_name_H-M   'P 1'
#
loop_
_entity.id
_entity.type
_entity.pdbx_description
1 polymer ?
#
loop_
_entity_poly.entity_id
_entity_poly.type
_entity_poly.pdbx_seq_one_letter_code
_entity_poly.pdbx_strand_id
1 'polypeptide(L)'
;MKLYEALNLGKRELVCFIGAGGKTGLMQKLLGECAQQGGRVLVTTSTKMFKSQLTDCCPLIMEQDDDKLLEKLLDASAGERVLAAAQGPTVNNKVVGLHIETIDRLFISGMFDYILVEADGANGKALKAPASFEPQVPEQATCVVVIAGIDVLGRPLTEEYV
;
A
#
# COMPACT_ATOMS: atom_id res chain seq x y z
N MET A 1 -8.73 19.59 6.56
CA MET A 1 -8.06 18.59 7.41
C MET A 1 -7.24 17.70 6.50
N LYS A 2 -5.96 17.49 6.81
CA LYS A 2 -5.10 16.55 6.06
C LYS A 2 -5.35 15.12 6.54
N LEU A 3 -5.23 14.12 5.66
CA LEU A 3 -5.34 12.70 6.06
C LEU A 3 -4.27 12.34 7.09
N TYR A 4 -3.06 12.86 6.95
CA TYR A 4 -1.96 12.67 7.91
C TYR A 4 -2.37 13.01 9.35
N GLU A 5 -3.06 14.14 9.53
CA GLU A 5 -3.56 14.60 10.84
C GLU A 5 -4.74 13.75 11.32
N ALA A 6 -5.66 13.43 10.41
CA ALA A 6 -6.86 12.65 10.72
C ALA A 6 -6.53 11.22 11.18
N LEU A 7 -5.48 10.63 10.62
CA LEU A 7 -4.97 9.30 10.97
C LEU A 7 -3.98 9.35 12.16
N ASN A 8 -3.68 10.53 12.69
CA ASN A 8 -2.72 10.75 13.78
C ASN A 8 -1.37 10.07 13.54
N LEU A 9 -0.84 10.21 12.31
CA LEU A 9 0.40 9.58 11.90
C LEU A 9 1.62 10.24 12.57
N GLY A 10 2.57 9.42 13.01
CA GLY A 10 3.86 9.85 13.52
C GLY A 10 4.86 10.14 12.41
N LYS A 11 6.15 10.19 12.80
CA LYS A 11 7.27 10.46 11.88
C LYS A 11 7.63 9.27 11.00
N ARG A 12 7.24 8.05 11.40
CA ARG A 12 7.54 6.83 10.67
C ARG A 12 6.40 5.83 10.79
N GLU A 13 5.79 5.44 9.67
CA GLU A 13 4.57 4.65 9.65
C GLU A 13 4.54 3.64 8.50
N LEU A 14 4.03 2.44 8.78
CA LEU A 14 3.63 1.44 7.80
C LEU A 14 2.10 1.41 7.74
N VAL A 15 1.54 2.08 6.73
CA VAL A 15 0.10 2.32 6.59
C VAL A 15 -0.48 1.36 5.55
N CYS A 16 -1.44 0.54 5.96
CA CYS A 16 -2.10 -0.44 5.10
C CYS A 16 -3.54 -0.04 4.79
N PHE A 17 -3.89 0.02 3.51
CA PHE A 17 -5.24 0.33 3.04
C PHE A 17 -5.96 -0.97 2.64
N ILE A 18 -7.10 -1.24 3.28
CA ILE A 18 -7.90 -2.45 3.03
C ILE A 18 -9.38 -2.12 2.83
N GLY A 19 -10.15 -3.08 2.30
CA GLY A 19 -11.60 -2.97 2.13
C GLY A 19 -12.02 -2.47 0.75
N ALA A 20 -13.06 -1.65 0.70
CA ALA A 20 -13.84 -1.32 -0.48
C ALA A 20 -13.16 -0.32 -1.45
N GLY A 21 -13.95 0.29 -2.33
CA GLY A 21 -13.48 1.30 -3.28
C GLY A 21 -12.87 2.52 -2.60
N GLY A 22 -11.83 3.11 -3.20
CA GLY A 22 -11.17 4.33 -2.70
C GLY A 22 -9.79 4.14 -2.07
N LYS A 23 -9.32 2.89 -1.87
CA LYS A 23 -7.98 2.57 -1.32
C LYS A 23 -6.86 3.30 -2.04
N THR A 24 -6.72 3.07 -3.35
CA THR A 24 -5.66 3.68 -4.14
C THR A 24 -5.73 5.21 -4.10
N GLY A 25 -6.93 5.79 -4.16
CA GLY A 25 -7.11 7.25 -4.10
C GLY A 25 -6.68 7.85 -2.76
N LEU A 26 -7.04 7.21 -1.64
CA LEU A 26 -6.58 7.64 -0.31
C LEU A 26 -5.07 7.45 -0.14
N MET A 27 -4.52 6.33 -0.63
CA MET A 27 -3.09 6.07 -0.62
C MET A 27 -2.32 7.15 -1.39
N GLN A 28 -2.78 7.52 -2.59
CA GLN A 28 -2.20 8.59 -3.41
C GLN A 28 -2.32 9.97 -2.74
N LYS A 29 -3.47 10.24 -2.09
CA LYS A 29 -3.66 11.48 -1.34
C LYS A 29 -2.69 11.57 -0.17
N LEU A 30 -2.56 10.51 0.61
CA LEU A 30 -1.64 10.46 1.74
C LEU A 30 -0.18 10.54 1.28
N LEU A 31 0.17 9.87 0.18
CA LEU A 31 1.48 10.00 -0.45
C LEU A 31 1.85 11.47 -0.67
N GLY A 32 0.96 12.23 -1.31
CA GLY A 32 1.21 13.65 -1.59
C GLY A 32 1.37 14.48 -0.32
N GLU A 33 0.61 14.17 0.74
CA GLU A 33 0.73 14.86 2.02
C GLU A 33 2.05 14.54 2.74
N CYS A 34 2.47 13.27 2.77
CA CYS A 34 3.76 12.87 3.36
C CYS A 34 4.95 13.45 2.59
N ALA A 35 4.89 13.45 1.24
CA ALA A 35 5.92 14.03 0.40
C ALA A 35 6.05 15.56 0.61
N GLN A 36 4.93 16.27 0.78
CA GLN A 36 4.94 17.71 1.08
C GLN A 36 5.55 18.04 2.45
N GLN A 37 5.56 17.09 3.40
CA GLN A 37 6.26 17.23 4.67
C GLN A 37 7.76 16.90 4.57
N GLY A 38 8.24 16.50 3.39
CA GLY A 38 9.64 16.13 3.15
C GLY A 38 10.00 14.69 3.52
N GLY A 39 9.01 13.85 3.83
CA GLY A 39 9.22 12.44 4.17
C GLY A 39 9.66 11.61 2.96
N ARG A 40 10.45 10.57 3.23
CA ARG A 40 10.76 9.51 2.27
C ARG A 40 9.61 8.51 2.25
N VAL A 41 8.97 8.33 1.10
CA VAL A 41 7.76 7.53 0.97
C VAL A 41 7.96 6.40 -0.02
N LEU A 42 7.67 5.18 0.41
CA LEU A 42 7.51 4.02 -0.46
C LEU A 42 6.02 3.72 -0.64
N VAL A 43 5.62 3.48 -1.89
CA VAL A 43 4.28 2.98 -2.22
C VAL A 43 4.38 1.56 -2.76
N THR A 44 3.55 0.67 -2.25
CA THR A 44 3.53 -0.72 -2.70
C THR A 44 2.16 -1.35 -2.48
N THR A 45 2.07 -2.65 -2.75
CA THR A 45 0.87 -3.46 -2.60
C THR A 45 1.29 -4.86 -2.22
N SER A 46 0.51 -5.55 -1.39
CA SER A 46 0.69 -6.98 -1.09
C SER A 46 -0.18 -7.89 -1.96
N THR A 47 -0.94 -7.31 -2.91
CA THR A 47 -1.82 -8.05 -3.82
C THR A 47 -1.57 -7.61 -5.28
N LYS A 48 -2.39 -8.05 -6.23
CA LYS A 48 -2.26 -7.61 -7.62
C LYS A 48 -2.86 -6.21 -7.81
N MET A 49 -2.05 -5.26 -8.25
CA MET A 49 -2.46 -3.87 -8.52
C MET A 49 -2.22 -3.51 -9.98
N PHE A 50 -3.00 -2.60 -10.57
CA PHE A 50 -2.66 -2.08 -11.91
C PHE A 50 -1.34 -1.32 -11.86
N LYS A 51 -0.46 -1.59 -12.82
CA LYS A 51 0.86 -0.94 -12.91
C LYS A 51 0.74 0.59 -12.96
N SER A 52 -0.25 1.11 -13.68
CA SER A 52 -0.52 2.56 -13.79
C SER A 52 -0.74 3.20 -12.42
N GLN A 53 -1.40 2.51 -11.48
CA GLN A 53 -1.65 3.05 -10.15
C GLN A 53 -0.36 3.32 -9.35
N LEU A 54 0.75 2.65 -9.68
CA LEU A 54 2.07 2.93 -9.12
C LEU A 54 2.87 3.91 -9.99
N THR A 55 2.91 3.69 -11.31
CA THR A 55 3.73 4.52 -12.22
C THR A 55 3.21 5.94 -12.39
N ASP A 56 1.92 6.17 -12.19
CA ASP A 56 1.31 7.51 -12.25
C ASP A 56 1.66 8.35 -11.00
N CYS A 57 2.13 7.71 -9.93
CA CYS A 57 2.47 8.36 -8.67
C CYS A 57 3.95 8.73 -8.56
N CYS A 58 4.83 7.79 -8.93
CA CYS A 58 6.28 7.90 -8.72
C CYS A 58 7.06 6.84 -9.52
N PRO A 59 8.40 6.95 -9.60
CA PRO A 59 9.23 5.93 -10.23
C PRO A 59 9.01 4.55 -9.60
N LEU A 60 8.68 3.57 -10.45
CA LEU A 60 8.42 2.19 -10.05
C LEU A 60 9.65 1.31 -10.25
N ILE A 61 10.10 0.67 -9.17
CA ILE A 61 11.13 -0.36 -9.18
C ILE A 61 10.47 -1.73 -9.11
N MET A 62 10.88 -2.62 -10.01
CA MET A 62 10.41 -4.01 -10.03
C MET A 62 11.60 -4.96 -10.00
N GLU A 63 11.52 -5.94 -9.12
CA GLU A 63 12.50 -7.02 -8.99
C GLU A 63 11.87 -8.19 -8.22
N GLN A 64 12.06 -9.41 -8.72
CA GLN A 64 11.43 -10.62 -8.17
C GLN A 64 12.18 -11.13 -6.95
N ASP A 65 13.49 -10.89 -6.92
CA ASP A 65 14.36 -11.25 -5.81
C ASP A 65 14.35 -10.15 -4.75
N ASP A 66 13.94 -10.49 -3.52
CA ASP A 66 13.77 -9.51 -2.45
C ASP A 66 15.08 -8.77 -2.11
N ASP A 67 16.21 -9.46 -2.10
CA ASP A 67 17.49 -8.85 -1.74
C ASP A 67 17.95 -7.86 -2.82
N LYS A 68 17.82 -8.23 -4.10
CA LYS A 68 18.08 -7.33 -5.22
C LYS A 68 17.10 -6.16 -5.27
N LEU A 69 15.85 -6.36 -4.87
CA LEU A 69 14.86 -5.29 -4.76
C LEU A 69 15.32 -4.25 -3.73
N LEU A 70 15.76 -4.72 -2.55
CA LEU A 70 16.28 -3.86 -1.49
C LEU A 70 17.51 -3.07 -1.96
N GLU A 71 18.45 -3.71 -2.67
CA GLU A 71 19.62 -3.02 -3.26
C GLU A 71 19.20 -1.90 -4.23
N LYS A 72 18.30 -2.20 -5.17
CA LYS A 72 17.80 -1.19 -6.13
C LYS A 72 17.07 -0.05 -5.45
N LEU A 73 16.29 -0.34 -4.41
CA LEU A 73 15.58 0.68 -3.63
C LEU A 73 16.55 1.56 -2.86
N LEU A 74 17.59 0.98 -2.28
CA LEU A 74 18.63 1.73 -1.58
C LEU A 74 19.32 2.71 -2.53
N ASP A 75 19.76 2.25 -3.70
CA ASP A 75 20.40 3.08 -4.72
C ASP A 75 19.48 4.21 -5.21
N ALA A 76 18.21 3.89 -5.50
CA ALA A 76 17.24 4.88 -5.95
C ALA A 76 16.88 5.90 -4.86
N SER A 77 16.83 5.48 -3.59
CA SER A 77 16.49 6.34 -2.45
C SER A 77 17.53 7.45 -2.19
N ALA A 78 18.72 7.35 -2.79
CA ALA A 78 19.73 8.40 -2.73
C ALA A 78 19.35 9.64 -3.56
N GLY A 79 18.63 9.45 -4.67
CA GLY A 79 18.19 10.52 -5.57
C GLY A 79 16.71 10.87 -5.45
N GLU A 80 15.88 9.89 -5.09
CA GLU A 80 14.42 10.00 -5.07
C GLU A 80 13.88 9.82 -3.65
N ARG A 81 13.03 10.76 -3.20
CA ARG A 81 12.35 10.63 -1.90
C ARG A 81 11.08 9.80 -1.97
N VAL A 82 10.49 9.68 -3.16
CA VAL A 82 9.23 8.97 -3.36
C VAL A 82 9.44 7.89 -4.40
N LEU A 83 9.19 6.65 -4.01
CA LEU A 83 9.38 5.48 -4.85
C LEU A 83 8.18 4.55 -4.78
N ALA A 84 8.00 3.73 -5.81
CA ALA A 84 7.09 2.59 -5.78
C ALA A 84 7.86 1.29 -5.96
N ALA A 85 7.38 0.21 -5.35
CA ALA A 85 7.97 -1.12 -5.46
C ALA A 85 6.92 -2.22 -5.69
N ALA A 86 7.30 -3.22 -6.49
CA ALA A 86 6.53 -4.44 -6.73
C ALA A 86 7.48 -5.58 -7.15
N GLN A 87 7.07 -6.84 -7.07
CA GLN A 87 7.95 -7.97 -7.47
C GLN A 87 8.21 -8.01 -8.98
N GLY A 88 7.24 -7.57 -9.78
CA GLY A 88 7.17 -7.97 -11.19
C GLY A 88 6.97 -9.50 -11.33
N PRO A 89 6.73 -10.06 -12.52
CA PRO A 89 6.41 -9.42 -13.80
C PRO A 89 4.97 -8.87 -13.80
N THR A 90 4.63 -8.14 -14.87
CA THR A 90 3.27 -7.63 -15.08
C THR A 90 2.44 -8.65 -15.87
N VAL A 91 1.25 -9.02 -15.38
CA VAL A 91 0.27 -9.84 -16.11
C VAL A 91 -0.98 -8.99 -16.34
N ASN A 92 -1.44 -8.85 -17.59
CA ASN A 92 -2.61 -8.04 -17.94
C ASN A 92 -2.56 -6.60 -17.37
N ASN A 93 -1.40 -5.93 -17.49
CA ASN A 93 -1.13 -4.61 -16.92
C ASN A 93 -1.20 -4.52 -15.38
N LYS A 94 -1.25 -5.66 -14.66
CA LYS A 94 -1.17 -5.72 -13.20
C LYS A 94 0.19 -6.21 -12.74
N VAL A 95 0.77 -5.53 -11.76
CA VAL A 95 1.98 -5.99 -11.05
C VAL A 95 1.61 -6.99 -9.97
N VAL A 96 2.56 -7.86 -9.63
CA VAL A 96 2.49 -8.70 -8.43
C VAL A 96 3.02 -7.89 -7.25
N GLY A 97 2.24 -7.86 -6.17
CA GLY A 97 2.63 -7.19 -4.93
C GLY A 97 3.84 -7.84 -4.25
N LEU A 98 4.41 -7.13 -3.29
CA LEU A 98 5.49 -7.66 -2.46
C LEU A 98 4.96 -8.67 -1.45
N HIS A 99 5.81 -9.62 -1.07
CA HIS A 99 5.55 -10.44 0.11
C HIS A 99 5.51 -9.56 1.37
N ILE A 100 4.69 -9.97 2.33
CA ILE A 100 4.55 -9.29 3.62
C ILE A 100 5.90 -9.15 4.30
N GLU A 101 6.69 -10.22 4.30
CA GLU A 101 8.00 -10.29 4.92
C GLU A 101 8.97 -9.28 4.29
N THR A 102 8.88 -9.07 2.97
CA THR A 102 9.66 -8.05 2.25
C THR A 102 9.26 -6.64 2.69
N ILE A 103 7.96 -6.38 2.86
CA ILE A 103 7.46 -5.08 3.33
C ILE A 103 7.92 -4.83 4.77
N ASP A 104 7.85 -5.83 5.64
CA ASP A 104 8.32 -5.73 7.02
C ASP A 104 9.84 -5.45 7.07
N ARG A 105 10.64 -6.14 6.26
CA ARG A 105 12.08 -5.87 6.11
C ARG A 105 12.35 -4.44 5.65
N LEU A 106 11.60 -3.96 4.66
CA LEU A 106 11.72 -2.58 4.15
C LEU A 106 11.37 -1.56 5.22
N PHE A 107 10.33 -1.81 6.00
CA PHE A 107 10.01 -0.96 7.14
C PHE A 107 11.20 -0.97 8.10
N ILE A 108 11.55 -2.11 8.68
CA ILE A 108 12.61 -2.27 9.69
C ILE A 108 13.94 -1.62 9.27
N SER A 109 14.29 -1.66 7.98
CA SER A 109 15.50 -1.03 7.45
C SER A 109 15.61 0.48 7.73
N GLY A 110 14.48 1.17 7.90
CA GLY A 110 14.44 2.62 8.11
C GLY A 110 14.77 3.44 6.86
N MET A 111 14.82 2.83 5.68
CA MET A 111 15.10 3.51 4.41
C MET A 111 14.04 4.58 4.08
N PHE A 112 12.78 4.30 4.46
CA PHE A 112 11.63 5.17 4.24
C PHE A 112 11.02 5.58 5.57
N ASP A 113 10.54 6.82 5.64
CA ASP A 113 9.74 7.32 6.75
C ASP A 113 8.33 6.73 6.67
N TYR A 114 7.75 6.68 5.46
CA TYR A 114 6.40 6.15 5.26
C TYR A 114 6.42 5.02 4.25
N ILE A 115 5.76 3.91 4.58
CA ILE A 115 5.46 2.84 3.64
C ILE A 115 3.95 2.73 3.54
N LEU A 116 3.43 2.97 2.34
CA LEU A 116 2.00 2.95 2.04
C LEU A 116 1.68 1.71 1.22
N VAL A 117 0.84 0.83 1.76
CA VAL A 117 0.55 -0.48 1.19
C VAL A 117 -0.92 -0.60 0.86
N GLU A 118 -1.26 -0.90 -0.39
CA GLU A 118 -2.60 -1.41 -0.70
C GLU A 118 -2.62 -2.93 -0.47
N ALA A 119 -3.31 -3.38 0.58
CA ALA A 119 -3.22 -4.74 1.10
C ALA A 119 -4.47 -5.61 0.87
N ASP A 120 -5.44 -5.12 0.09
CA ASP A 120 -6.65 -5.86 -0.24
C ASP A 120 -6.96 -5.82 -1.74
N GLY A 121 -6.92 -6.99 -2.38
CA GLY A 121 -7.40 -7.20 -3.73
C GLY A 121 -8.91 -7.25 -3.78
N ALA A 122 -9.60 -6.21 -3.30
CA ALA A 122 -11.03 -6.11 -3.49
C ALA A 122 -11.26 -5.90 -4.99
N ASN A 123 -11.81 -6.90 -5.68
CA ASN A 123 -12.27 -6.81 -7.07
C ASN A 123 -13.48 -5.85 -7.20
N GLY A 124 -13.46 -4.68 -6.56
CA GLY A 124 -14.53 -3.69 -6.55
C GLY A 124 -15.72 -3.99 -5.63
N LYS A 125 -15.60 -4.92 -4.68
CA LYS A 125 -16.69 -5.25 -3.73
C LYS A 125 -16.83 -4.21 -2.60
N ALA A 126 -18.07 -4.00 -2.11
CA ALA A 126 -18.45 -2.94 -1.15
C ALA A 126 -18.07 -3.23 0.32
N LEU A 127 -17.93 -4.52 0.66
CA LEU A 127 -17.26 -5.06 1.84
C LEU A 127 -16.58 -6.36 1.36
N LYS A 128 -15.65 -6.94 2.13
CA LYS A 128 -15.11 -8.28 1.85
C LYS A 128 -15.04 -9.07 3.16
N ALA A 129 -15.52 -10.30 3.13
CA ALA A 129 -15.26 -11.30 4.16
C ALA A 129 -13.91 -11.91 3.77
N PRO A 130 -12.82 -11.58 4.49
CA PRO A 130 -11.50 -12.06 4.12
C PRO A 130 -11.49 -13.58 4.18
N ALA A 131 -10.78 -14.24 3.26
CA ALA A 131 -10.41 -15.63 3.49
C ALA A 131 -9.56 -15.75 4.77
N SER A 132 -9.38 -16.95 5.32
CA SER A 132 -8.56 -17.14 6.55
C SER A 132 -7.10 -16.68 6.42
N PHE A 133 -6.65 -16.39 5.20
CA PHE A 133 -5.33 -15.87 4.85
C PHE A 133 -5.39 -14.41 4.35
N GLU A 134 -6.48 -13.68 4.57
CA GLU A 134 -6.60 -12.25 4.27
C GLU A 134 -7.11 -11.50 5.52
N PRO A 135 -6.82 -10.18 5.64
CA PRO A 135 -6.02 -9.38 4.72
C PRO A 135 -4.52 -9.66 4.88
N GLN A 136 -3.78 -9.55 3.78
CA GLN A 136 -2.33 -9.73 3.72
C GLN A 136 -1.64 -8.45 4.22
N VAL A 137 -1.83 -8.15 5.50
CA VAL A 137 -1.27 -6.98 6.19
C VAL A 137 0.08 -7.37 6.81
N PRO A 138 1.13 -6.56 6.65
CA PRO A 138 2.42 -6.82 7.25
C PRO A 138 2.39 -6.80 8.78
N GLU A 139 3.25 -7.60 9.43
CA GLU A 139 3.27 -7.68 10.90
C GLU A 139 3.68 -6.36 11.55
N GLN A 140 4.49 -5.55 10.85
CA GLN A 140 4.96 -4.26 11.32
C GLN A 140 3.98 -3.12 11.04
N ALA A 141 2.77 -3.41 10.55
CA ALA A 141 1.79 -2.38 10.23
C ALA A 141 1.47 -1.53 11.46
N THR A 142 1.70 -0.22 11.35
CA THR A 142 1.48 0.74 12.45
C THR A 142 0.11 1.40 12.34
N CYS A 143 -0.47 1.43 11.14
CA CYS A 143 -1.81 1.93 10.88
C CYS A 143 -2.51 1.06 9.83
N VAL A 144 -3.74 0.62 10.12
CA VAL A 144 -4.61 -0.07 9.16
C VAL A 144 -5.82 0.81 8.89
N VAL A 145 -5.94 1.29 7.65
CA VAL A 145 -7.04 2.10 7.16
C VAL A 145 -8.06 1.19 6.49
N VAL A 146 -9.17 0.94 7.18
CA VAL A 146 -10.29 0.15 6.67
C VAL A 146 -11.26 1.07 5.93
N ILE A 147 -11.53 0.75 4.67
CA ILE A 147 -12.48 1.49 3.84
C ILE A 147 -13.72 0.62 3.63
N ALA A 148 -14.89 1.20 3.91
CA ALA A 148 -16.17 0.56 3.68
C ALA A 148 -17.10 1.52 2.94
N GLY A 149 -17.93 0.99 2.05
CA GLY A 149 -19.00 1.77 1.44
C GLY A 149 -20.05 2.16 2.48
N ILE A 150 -20.54 3.40 2.46
CA ILE A 150 -21.58 3.85 3.41
C ILE A 150 -22.89 3.07 3.27
N ASP A 151 -23.12 2.53 2.07
CA ASP A 151 -24.27 1.71 1.67
C ASP A 151 -24.36 0.37 2.41
N VAL A 152 -23.25 -0.11 2.99
CA VAL A 152 -23.23 -1.32 3.82
C VAL A 152 -23.65 -1.05 5.27
N LEU A 153 -23.77 0.22 5.68
CA LEU A 153 -24.15 0.56 7.05
C LEU A 153 -25.60 0.14 7.33
N GLY A 154 -25.78 -0.70 8.36
CA GLY A 154 -27.09 -1.27 8.71
C GLY A 154 -27.55 -2.42 7.82
N ARG A 155 -26.70 -2.92 6.90
CA ARG A 155 -26.97 -4.11 6.10
C ARG A 155 -26.52 -5.38 6.83
N PRO A 156 -27.19 -6.53 6.61
CA PRO A 156 -26.74 -7.80 7.13
C PRO A 156 -25.43 -8.22 6.45
N LEU A 157 -24.57 -8.91 7.19
CA LEU A 157 -23.27 -9.42 6.70
C LEU A 157 -23.48 -10.66 5.81
N THR A 158 -24.02 -10.47 4.61
CA THR A 158 -24.27 -11.52 3.61
C THR A 158 -23.44 -11.29 2.34
N GLU A 159 -23.22 -12.32 1.51
CA GLU A 159 -22.45 -12.23 0.25
C GLU A 159 -23.00 -11.19 -0.76
N GLU A 160 -24.23 -10.71 -0.58
CA GLU A 160 -24.81 -9.64 -1.38
C GLU A 160 -24.15 -8.28 -1.07
N TYR A 161 -23.75 -8.07 0.18
CA TYR A 161 -23.14 -6.84 0.68
C TYR A 161 -21.64 -7.00 0.96
N VAL A 162 -21.07 -8.21 0.75
CA VAL A 162 -19.72 -8.65 1.16
C VAL A 162 -19.03 -9.55 0.12
#